data_AF-A0A1C6P310-F1
#
_entry.id   AF-A0A1C6P310-F1
#
_cell.length_a   1.000
_cell.length_b   1.000
_cell.length_c   1.000
_cell.angle_alpha   90.00
_cell.angle_beta   90.00
_cell.angle_gamma   90.00
#
_symmetry.space_group_name_H-M   'P 1'
#
loop_
_entity.id
_entity.type
_entity.pdbx_description
1 polymer ?
#
loop_
_entity_poly.entity_id
_entity_poly.type
_entity_poly.pdbx_seq_one_letter_code
_entity_poly.pdbx_strand_id
1 'polypeptide(L)'
;MPPLLALQEDQLTTLAHSAAPGTPALRPHRIPADGLYEGPRILRRTLDGADVRPYERFEAVPQAATIGAEIRGLDLSRPLSGELRAELNRALLEWKVLFFRGQRLSSREQREFARNWGELESNPLLARGDSKDVVRFDKAAGGVATFENVWHTDVTFRERPAMGAVLQLREVPPAGGDTMWADMAAAYDNLPPEIRTRINGARAVHDYLPGFARFYSPAQLAPFQEEFPPVEHPVVRRHPETGRRMLFVNASFTTHIVGLAQEESDRLLRLLFQQAQVPEFQVRWRWQAGDLAFWDNRATQHYAVNDYGTHRRVAERVAIAGDRPY
;
A
#
# COMPACT_ATOMS: atom_id res chain seq x y z
N MET A 1 -39.29 7.28 -43.53
CA MET A 1 -39.69 6.46 -44.69
C MET A 1 -39.07 7.10 -45.92
N PRO A 2 -38.37 6.38 -46.83
CA PRO A 2 -38.25 4.93 -47.02
C PRO A 2 -36.75 4.46 -46.96
N PRO A 3 -36.28 3.30 -47.49
CA PRO A 3 -35.83 2.16 -46.67
C PRO A 3 -34.41 1.60 -46.97
N LEU A 4 -34.07 0.56 -46.19
CA LEU A 4 -32.91 -0.35 -46.21
C LEU A 4 -32.38 -0.76 -47.60
N LEU A 5 -31.06 -0.95 -47.67
CA LEU A 5 -30.45 -2.11 -48.34
C LEU A 5 -29.27 -2.62 -47.52
N ALA A 6 -29.39 -3.89 -47.12
CA ALA A 6 -28.43 -4.65 -46.34
C ALA A 6 -27.14 -4.89 -47.12
N LEU A 7 -25.99 -4.78 -46.46
CA LEU A 7 -24.72 -5.29 -46.98
C LEU A 7 -24.45 -6.64 -46.30
N GLN A 8 -24.41 -7.66 -47.14
CA GLN A 8 -23.99 -9.02 -46.82
C GLN A 8 -22.51 -9.04 -46.43
N GLU A 9 -22.18 -9.99 -45.57
CA GLU A 9 -20.83 -10.37 -45.20
C GLU A 9 -20.00 -10.83 -46.40
N ASP A 10 -18.69 -10.76 -46.17
CA ASP A 10 -17.61 -11.47 -46.86
C ASP A 10 -16.95 -10.72 -48.02
N GLN A 11 -15.87 -9.99 -47.71
CA GLN A 11 -14.58 -10.07 -48.42
C GLN A 11 -13.43 -9.59 -47.53
N LEU A 12 -12.61 -10.55 -47.08
CA LEU A 12 -11.22 -10.32 -46.69
C LEU A 12 -10.51 -9.53 -47.80
N THR A 13 -10.22 -8.25 -47.53
CA THR A 13 -9.33 -7.46 -48.40
C THR A 13 -8.20 -6.91 -47.57
N THR A 14 -7.01 -7.43 -47.83
CA THR A 14 -5.73 -7.02 -47.27
C THR A 14 -5.49 -5.55 -47.64
N LEU A 15 -5.57 -4.64 -46.67
CA LEU A 15 -5.11 -3.25 -46.84
C LEU A 15 -3.58 -3.22 -46.85
N ALA A 16 -2.99 -3.55 -48.00
CA ALA A 16 -1.61 -3.18 -48.31
C ALA A 16 -1.55 -1.66 -48.42
N HIS A 17 -1.13 -0.99 -47.34
CA HIS A 17 -0.78 0.43 -47.38
C HIS A 17 0.42 0.60 -48.30
N SER A 18 0.18 1.10 -49.51
CA SER A 18 1.23 1.69 -50.35
C SER A 18 1.75 2.94 -49.63
N ALA A 19 2.83 2.80 -48.85
CA ALA A 19 3.54 3.93 -48.26
C ALA A 19 4.02 4.87 -49.38
N ALA A 20 3.78 6.17 -49.22
CA ALA A 20 4.26 7.18 -50.17
C ALA A 20 5.79 7.11 -50.29
N PRO A 21 6.37 7.25 -51.49
CA PRO A 21 7.81 7.22 -51.69
C PRO A 21 8.48 8.34 -50.87
N GLY A 22 9.31 7.96 -49.90
CA GLY A 22 10.04 8.88 -49.03
C GLY A 22 9.66 8.84 -47.54
N THR A 23 8.64 8.08 -47.12
CA THR A 23 8.39 7.88 -45.68
C THR A 23 9.51 7.02 -45.08
N PRO A 24 10.25 7.50 -44.06
CA PRO A 24 11.25 6.69 -43.39
C PRO A 24 10.59 5.45 -42.78
N ALA A 25 10.98 4.27 -43.23
CA ALA A 25 10.50 3.03 -42.63
C ALA A 25 11.25 2.78 -41.32
N LEU A 26 10.51 2.61 -40.22
CA LEU A 26 11.08 2.18 -38.96
C LEU A 26 11.34 0.67 -38.99
N ARG A 27 12.36 0.22 -38.26
CA ARG A 27 12.56 -1.21 -38.00
C ARG A 27 11.37 -1.77 -37.20
N PRO A 28 11.01 -3.06 -37.39
CA PRO A 28 10.09 -3.74 -36.49
C PRO A 28 10.55 -3.59 -35.04
N HIS A 29 9.64 -3.18 -34.17
CA HIS A 29 9.89 -3.03 -32.73
C HIS A 29 8.62 -3.43 -31.99
N ARG A 30 8.81 -4.06 -30.82
CA ARG A 30 7.72 -4.44 -29.93
C ARG A 30 8.21 -4.37 -28.50
N ILE A 31 7.38 -3.81 -27.62
CA ILE A 31 7.52 -3.86 -26.17
C ILE A 31 6.42 -4.81 -25.65
N PRO A 32 6.64 -5.57 -24.56
CA PRO A 32 5.58 -6.37 -23.94
C PRO A 32 4.30 -5.55 -23.70
N ALA A 33 3.13 -6.19 -23.93
CA ALA A 33 1.81 -5.55 -23.87
C ALA A 33 1.27 -5.39 -22.42
N ASP A 34 1.97 -5.95 -21.45
CA ASP A 34 1.60 -6.09 -20.06
C ASP A 34 2.58 -5.35 -19.13
N GLY A 35 3.26 -4.30 -19.63
CA GLY A 35 4.27 -3.55 -18.88
C GLY A 35 3.80 -2.21 -18.30
N LEU A 36 4.66 -1.59 -17.49
CA LEU A 36 4.53 -0.18 -17.10
C LEU A 36 4.96 0.72 -18.28
N TYR A 37 4.02 1.44 -18.87
CA TYR A 37 4.27 2.30 -20.05
C TYR A 37 4.71 3.71 -19.66
N GLU A 38 5.60 4.33 -20.43
CA GLU A 38 5.84 5.77 -20.36
C GLU A 38 4.59 6.61 -20.66
N GLY A 39 4.55 7.84 -20.15
CA GLY A 39 3.46 8.79 -20.43
C GLY A 39 2.79 9.37 -19.19
N PRO A 40 1.72 10.16 -19.38
CA PRO A 40 1.04 10.84 -18.29
C PRO A 40 0.40 9.84 -17.32
N ARG A 41 0.37 10.22 -16.04
CA ARG A 41 -0.29 9.47 -14.97
C ARG A 41 -1.50 10.21 -14.44
N ILE A 42 -2.54 9.46 -14.11
CA ILE A 42 -3.71 9.96 -13.39
C ILE A 42 -3.35 10.02 -11.90
N LEU A 43 -3.08 11.23 -11.40
CA LEU A 43 -2.67 11.47 -10.02
C LEU A 43 -3.79 12.17 -9.24
N ARG A 44 -4.73 11.38 -8.73
CA ARG A 44 -5.87 11.87 -7.94
C ARG A 44 -5.64 11.62 -6.46
N ARG A 45 -5.41 12.69 -5.68
CA ARG A 45 -5.33 12.60 -4.21
C ARG A 45 -6.64 12.09 -3.60
N THR A 46 -7.76 12.68 -4.02
CA THR A 46 -9.13 12.39 -3.56
C THR A 46 -10.03 11.92 -4.70
N LEU A 47 -11.26 11.49 -4.41
CA LEU A 47 -12.27 11.29 -5.45
C LEU A 47 -12.67 12.62 -6.11
N ASP A 48 -13.17 12.54 -7.34
CA ASP A 48 -13.77 13.68 -8.03
C ASP A 48 -14.99 14.18 -7.24
N GLY A 49 -15.07 15.49 -7.02
CA GLY A 49 -16.14 16.11 -6.21
C GLY A 49 -16.01 15.96 -4.70
N ALA A 50 -14.88 15.46 -4.19
CA ALA A 50 -14.60 15.47 -2.76
C ALA A 50 -14.54 16.91 -2.21
N ASP A 51 -15.12 17.13 -1.04
CA ASP A 51 -15.04 18.39 -0.30
C ASP A 51 -13.64 18.61 0.26
N VAL A 52 -12.76 19.19 -0.55
CA VAL A 52 -11.41 19.57 -0.16
C VAL A 52 -11.46 20.96 0.46
N ARG A 53 -11.25 21.02 1.78
CA ARG A 53 -11.21 22.27 2.55
C ARG A 53 -9.91 22.40 3.34
N PRO A 54 -9.47 23.63 3.65
CA PRO A 54 -8.25 23.87 4.42
C PRO A 54 -8.26 23.16 5.77
N TYR A 55 -7.06 22.86 6.29
CA TYR A 55 -6.90 22.40 7.66
C TYR A 55 -6.82 23.61 8.59
N GLU A 56 -7.60 23.62 9.67
CA GLU A 56 -7.72 24.77 10.59
C GLU A 56 -6.96 24.56 11.90
N ARG A 57 -6.68 23.32 12.30
CA ARG A 57 -6.02 22.98 13.57
C ARG A 57 -4.54 22.68 13.43
N PHE A 58 -4.05 22.50 12.21
CA PHE A 58 -2.64 22.20 11.92
C PHE A 58 -2.27 22.66 10.50
N GLU A 59 -0.98 22.76 10.25
CA GLU A 59 -0.45 22.92 8.90
C GLU A 59 -0.14 21.52 8.33
N ALA A 60 -0.62 21.23 7.12
CA ALA A 60 -0.26 20.03 6.36
C ALA A 60 0.66 20.41 5.20
N VAL A 61 1.87 19.88 5.20
CA VAL A 61 2.89 20.10 4.17
C VAL A 61 2.99 18.86 3.29
N PRO A 62 2.46 18.90 2.06
CA PRO A 62 2.51 17.77 1.12
C PRO A 62 3.94 17.28 0.88
N GLN A 63 4.12 15.96 0.86
CA GLN A 63 5.41 15.32 0.56
C GLN A 63 5.44 14.66 -0.82
N ALA A 64 4.27 14.42 -1.42
CA ALA A 64 4.10 14.02 -2.82
C ALA A 64 2.73 14.50 -3.36
N ALA A 65 2.41 14.16 -4.61
CA ALA A 65 1.20 14.65 -5.27
C ALA A 65 -0.10 14.03 -4.71
N THR A 66 -0.10 12.74 -4.39
CA THR A 66 -1.33 12.01 -3.97
C THR A 66 -1.26 11.36 -2.61
N ILE A 67 -0.07 11.33 -1.98
CA ILE A 67 0.21 10.61 -0.75
C ILE A 67 1.26 11.35 0.08
N GLY A 68 1.17 11.26 1.40
CA GLY A 68 2.13 11.82 2.33
C GLY A 68 1.93 13.32 2.63
N ALA A 69 1.68 13.63 3.90
CA ALA A 69 1.75 14.99 4.42
C ALA A 69 2.50 15.03 5.76
N GLU A 70 3.42 15.98 5.90
CA GLU A 70 3.99 16.34 7.20
C GLU A 70 2.99 17.25 7.93
N ILE A 71 2.60 16.88 9.15
CA ILE A 71 1.68 17.63 9.98
C ILE A 71 2.48 18.42 11.02
N ARG A 72 2.28 19.74 11.04
CA ARG A 72 2.97 20.69 11.91
C ARG A 72 2.00 21.40 12.85
N GLY A 73 2.53 21.85 13.99
CA GLY A 73 1.77 22.60 15.00
C GLY A 73 1.00 21.74 16.00
N LEU A 74 1.26 20.43 16.05
CA LEU A 74 0.61 19.50 16.98
C LEU A 74 1.59 18.84 17.96
N ASP A 75 1.10 18.64 19.18
CA ASP A 75 1.72 17.84 20.24
C ASP A 75 0.83 16.62 20.48
N LEU A 76 1.25 15.46 19.96
CA LEU A 76 0.49 14.20 20.02
C LEU A 76 0.57 13.52 21.39
N SER A 77 1.33 14.06 22.35
CA SER A 77 1.32 13.58 23.74
C SER A 77 0.05 14.01 24.49
N ARG A 78 -0.70 14.98 23.93
CA ARG A 78 -1.93 15.49 24.53
C ARG A 78 -3.16 14.77 23.96
N PRO A 79 -4.24 14.66 24.75
CA PRO A 79 -5.52 14.15 24.25
C PRO A 79 -6.02 14.96 23.04
N LEU A 80 -6.57 14.28 22.04
CA LEU A 80 -7.18 14.92 20.88
C LEU A 80 -8.59 15.40 21.22
N SER A 81 -8.94 16.62 20.81
CA SER A 81 -10.35 17.02 20.75
C SER A 81 -11.06 16.27 19.62
N GLY A 82 -12.39 16.14 19.69
CA GLY A 82 -13.18 15.50 18.63
C GLY A 82 -12.98 16.16 17.25
N GLU A 83 -12.85 17.49 17.23
CA GLU A 83 -12.59 18.26 16.01
C GLU A 83 -11.19 17.98 15.44
N LEU A 84 -10.15 17.98 16.27
CA LEU A 84 -8.79 17.68 15.83
C LEU A 84 -8.69 16.24 15.32
N ARG A 85 -9.30 15.28 16.01
CA ARG A 85 -9.38 13.88 15.56
C ARG A 85 -10.07 13.77 14.21
N ALA A 86 -11.19 14.47 14.02
CA ALA A 86 -11.93 14.45 12.76
C ALA A 86 -11.11 15.05 11.60
N GLU A 87 -10.39 16.15 11.86
CA GLU A 87 -9.54 16.79 10.86
C GLU A 87 -8.30 15.95 10.52
N LEU A 88 -7.66 15.30 11.51
CA LEU A 88 -6.60 14.31 11.30
C LEU A 88 -7.10 13.09 10.53
N ASN A 89 -8.33 12.62 10.79
CA ASN A 89 -8.94 11.55 10.00
C ASN A 89 -9.13 11.98 8.55
N ARG A 90 -9.64 13.20 8.31
CA ARG A 90 -9.74 13.74 6.94
C ARG A 90 -8.37 13.78 6.26
N ALA A 91 -7.35 14.29 6.94
CA ALA A 91 -5.99 14.30 6.41
C ALA A 91 -5.47 12.89 6.11
N LEU A 92 -5.70 11.91 6.98
CA LEU A 92 -5.32 10.52 6.75
C LEU A 92 -6.02 9.95 5.50
N LEU A 93 -7.32 10.22 5.31
CA LEU A 93 -8.06 9.74 4.15
C LEU A 93 -7.58 10.39 2.83
N GLU A 94 -7.19 11.66 2.87
CA GLU A 94 -6.69 12.39 1.70
C GLU A 94 -5.24 12.00 1.36
N TRP A 95 -4.36 12.01 2.36
CA TRP A 95 -2.91 11.85 2.21
C TRP A 95 -2.42 10.43 2.47
N LYS A 96 -3.24 9.54 3.02
CA LYS A 96 -2.99 8.10 3.24
C LYS A 96 -1.89 7.79 4.25
N VAL A 97 -0.87 8.63 4.38
CA VAL A 97 0.14 8.61 5.44
C VAL A 97 0.45 10.03 5.91
N LEU A 98 0.48 10.18 7.22
CA LEU A 98 0.77 11.42 7.93
C LEU A 98 2.08 11.26 8.69
N PHE A 99 2.93 12.29 8.63
CA PHE A 99 4.21 12.32 9.32
C PHE A 99 4.26 13.44 10.35
N PHE A 100 4.86 13.17 11.50
CA PHE A 100 4.98 14.12 12.60
C PHE A 100 6.43 14.11 13.06
N ARG A 101 7.09 15.26 13.02
CA ARG A 101 8.49 15.37 13.46
C ARG A 101 8.59 15.42 14.97
N GLY A 102 9.59 14.72 15.53
CA GLY A 102 10.08 14.93 16.90
C GLY A 102 9.07 14.75 18.04
N GLN A 103 8.03 13.92 17.89
CA GLN A 103 6.96 13.75 18.88
C GLN A 103 7.41 13.02 20.16
N ARG A 104 8.34 12.06 20.06
CA ARG A 104 8.96 11.36 21.22
C ARG A 104 7.96 10.74 22.21
N LEU A 105 6.77 10.32 21.76
CA LEU A 105 5.71 9.76 22.61
C LEU A 105 6.18 8.50 23.34
N SER A 106 5.89 8.32 24.63
CA SER A 106 6.05 7.03 25.31
C SER A 106 5.19 5.92 24.66
N SER A 107 5.51 4.65 24.94
CA SER A 107 4.69 3.50 24.52
C SER A 107 3.23 3.62 24.96
N ARG A 108 2.96 4.27 26.11
CA ARG A 108 1.60 4.54 26.59
C ARG A 108 0.91 5.59 25.72
N GLU A 109 1.55 6.74 25.51
CA GLU A 109 0.99 7.85 24.71
C GLU A 109 0.77 7.44 23.24
N GLN A 110 1.69 6.67 22.65
CA GLN A 110 1.51 6.16 21.27
C GLN A 110 0.28 5.26 21.13
N ARG A 111 -0.01 4.43 22.14
CA ARG A 111 -1.25 3.63 22.19
C ARG A 111 -2.48 4.50 22.41
N GLU A 112 -2.42 5.48 23.31
CA GLU A 112 -3.52 6.41 23.57
C GLU A 112 -3.87 7.20 22.30
N PHE A 113 -2.86 7.66 21.55
CA PHE A 113 -3.05 8.27 20.24
C PHE A 113 -3.74 7.30 19.26
N ALA A 114 -3.20 6.09 19.07
CA ALA A 114 -3.75 5.11 18.13
C ALA A 114 -5.21 4.70 18.46
N ARG A 115 -5.57 4.64 19.75
CA ARG A 115 -6.93 4.30 20.20
C ARG A 115 -8.02 5.27 19.74
N ASN A 116 -7.67 6.47 19.28
CA ASN A 116 -8.63 7.42 18.68
C ASN A 116 -9.22 6.94 17.34
N TRP A 117 -8.69 5.86 16.76
CA TRP A 117 -9.16 5.27 15.49
C TRP A 117 -9.72 3.85 15.63
N GLY A 118 -9.63 3.22 16.81
CA GLY A 118 -10.21 1.90 17.05
C GLY A 118 -9.46 1.07 18.08
N GLU A 119 -9.89 -0.18 18.22
CA GLU A 119 -9.20 -1.16 19.05
C GLU A 119 -7.81 -1.46 18.53
N LEU A 120 -6.88 -1.74 19.44
CA LEU A 120 -5.50 -2.08 19.07
C LEU A 120 -5.39 -3.57 18.73
N GLU A 121 -4.64 -3.86 17.68
CA GLU A 121 -4.34 -5.23 17.26
C GLU A 121 -3.00 -5.68 17.88
N SER A 122 -2.94 -6.94 18.31
CA SER A 122 -1.70 -7.63 18.64
C SER A 122 -1.34 -8.66 17.57
N ASN A 123 -0.04 -8.84 17.31
CA ASN A 123 0.47 -9.82 16.36
C ASN A 123 1.46 -10.77 17.05
N PRO A 124 1.12 -12.06 17.22
CA PRO A 124 1.99 -13.02 17.91
C PRO A 124 3.24 -13.40 17.11
N LEU A 125 3.29 -13.13 15.81
CA LEU A 125 4.43 -13.41 14.94
C LEU A 125 5.54 -12.34 15.03
N LEU A 126 5.32 -11.25 15.78
CA LEU A 126 6.26 -10.14 15.88
C LEU A 126 6.76 -9.94 17.32
N ALA A 127 7.95 -9.34 17.43
CA ALA A 127 8.59 -9.08 18.72
C ALA A 127 7.81 -8.04 19.55
N ARG A 128 7.58 -8.35 20.83
CA ARG A 128 6.86 -7.47 21.76
C ARG A 128 7.78 -6.40 22.34
N GLY A 129 7.25 -5.20 22.50
CA GLY A 129 7.82 -4.11 23.29
C GLY A 129 7.26 -4.11 24.72
N ASP A 130 7.05 -2.91 25.27
CA ASP A 130 6.63 -2.70 26.66
C ASP A 130 5.22 -3.25 27.00
N SER A 131 4.41 -3.56 25.99
CA SER A 131 3.10 -4.19 26.18
C SER A 131 2.72 -5.06 24.99
N LYS A 132 1.68 -5.89 25.13
CA LYS A 132 1.22 -6.81 24.07
C LYS A 132 0.77 -6.11 22.78
N ASP A 133 0.41 -4.82 22.87
CA ASP A 133 -0.09 -4.01 21.74
C ASP A 133 1.04 -3.20 21.07
N VAL A 134 2.27 -3.29 21.59
CA VAL A 134 3.45 -2.59 21.06
C VAL A 134 4.39 -3.62 20.47
N VAL A 135 4.66 -3.47 19.18
CA VAL A 135 5.69 -4.25 18.48
C VAL A 135 6.98 -3.43 18.47
N ARG A 136 8.11 -4.03 18.84
CA ARG A 136 9.41 -3.39 18.83
C ARG A 136 10.35 -4.02 17.81
N PHE A 137 10.87 -3.21 16.91
CA PHE A 137 11.84 -3.60 15.89
C PHE A 137 13.22 -3.08 16.29
N ASP A 138 14.12 -3.94 16.76
CA ASP A 138 15.50 -3.60 17.14
C ASP A 138 16.48 -4.61 16.50
N LYS A 139 17.12 -4.20 15.39
CA LYS A 139 18.01 -5.09 14.62
C LYS A 139 19.37 -5.35 15.27
N ALA A 140 19.83 -4.49 16.18
CA ALA A 140 21.20 -4.57 16.73
C ALA A 140 21.32 -5.49 17.96
N ALA A 141 20.21 -5.77 18.65
CA ALA A 141 20.20 -6.58 19.87
C ALA A 141 20.18 -8.11 19.61
N GLY A 142 20.70 -8.57 18.46
CA GLY A 142 20.55 -9.97 18.02
C GLY A 142 19.11 -10.33 17.62
N GLY A 143 18.27 -9.33 17.35
CA GLY A 143 16.93 -9.53 16.82
C GLY A 143 16.98 -10.22 15.46
N VAL A 144 15.98 -11.06 15.18
CA VAL A 144 15.80 -11.69 13.86
C VAL A 144 15.88 -10.58 12.81
N ALA A 145 16.77 -10.71 11.83
CA ALA A 145 16.84 -9.77 10.72
C ALA A 145 15.44 -9.65 10.14
N THR A 146 14.81 -8.49 10.28
CA THR A 146 13.51 -8.27 9.69
C THR A 146 13.70 -7.79 8.25
N PHE A 147 12.91 -8.38 7.35
CA PHE A 147 13.02 -8.22 5.92
C PHE A 147 11.73 -7.57 5.39
N GLU A 148 11.40 -6.40 5.95
CA GLU A 148 10.29 -5.56 5.50
C GLU A 148 10.62 -4.79 4.20
N ASN A 149 11.76 -5.11 3.58
CA ASN A 149 12.23 -4.58 2.30
C ASN A 149 11.58 -5.29 1.10
N VAL A 150 10.25 -5.42 1.19
CA VAL A 150 9.35 -5.92 0.15
C VAL A 150 8.07 -5.08 0.20
N TRP A 151 7.52 -4.69 -0.94
CA TRP A 151 6.28 -3.91 -0.97
C TRP A 151 5.13 -4.75 -0.42
N HIS A 152 4.52 -4.26 0.66
CA HIS A 152 3.45 -4.99 1.34
C HIS A 152 2.44 -4.09 2.03
N THR A 153 1.26 -4.65 2.22
CA THR A 153 0.24 -4.16 3.15
C THR A 153 0.27 -5.09 4.37
N ASP A 154 0.22 -4.52 5.57
CA ASP A 154 0.34 -5.31 6.80
C ASP A 154 -0.80 -6.33 6.93
N VAL A 155 -0.42 -7.54 7.35
CA VAL A 155 -1.30 -8.62 7.84
C VAL A 155 -2.51 -8.94 6.95
N THR A 156 -2.38 -8.79 5.63
CA THR A 156 -3.48 -9.11 4.69
C THR A 156 -3.90 -10.58 4.67
N PHE A 157 -3.13 -11.47 5.29
CA PHE A 157 -3.50 -12.87 5.55
C PHE A 157 -4.58 -13.04 6.64
N ARG A 158 -4.98 -11.96 7.33
CA ARG A 158 -6.11 -11.98 8.28
C ARG A 158 -7.42 -11.68 7.58
N GLU A 159 -8.53 -12.21 8.09
CA GLU A 159 -9.88 -11.88 7.58
C GLU A 159 -10.19 -10.38 7.72
N ARG A 160 -9.68 -9.75 8.79
CA ARG A 160 -9.82 -8.33 9.07
C ARG A 160 -8.44 -7.69 9.24
N PRO A 161 -7.72 -7.38 8.13
CA PRO A 161 -6.41 -6.75 8.20
C PRO A 161 -6.46 -5.42 8.94
N ALA A 162 -5.33 -4.99 9.50
CA ALA A 162 -5.23 -3.73 10.23
C ALA A 162 -5.75 -2.54 9.38
N MET A 163 -6.50 -1.64 10.03
CA MET A 163 -6.96 -0.37 9.44
C MET A 163 -5.78 0.55 9.12
N GLY A 164 -4.84 0.60 10.04
CA GLY A 164 -3.67 1.47 9.97
C GLY A 164 -2.73 1.14 11.11
N ALA A 165 -1.60 1.81 11.11
CA ALA A 165 -0.65 1.68 12.20
C ALA A 165 0.09 3.00 12.46
N VAL A 166 0.54 3.12 13.69
CA VAL A 166 1.31 4.24 14.19
C VAL A 166 2.71 3.72 14.49
N LEU A 167 3.72 4.20 13.76
CA LEU A 167 5.11 3.81 13.91
C LEU A 167 5.93 5.01 14.38
N GLN A 168 6.76 4.82 15.40
CA GLN A 168 7.68 5.83 15.88
C GLN A 168 9.12 5.30 15.85
N LEU A 169 10.06 6.12 15.36
CA LEU A 169 11.48 5.78 15.38
C LEU A 169 12.12 6.32 16.65
N ARG A 170 12.61 5.41 17.48
CA ARG A 170 13.36 5.72 18.72
C ARG A 170 14.81 6.04 18.42
N GLU A 171 15.43 5.22 17.59
CA GLU A 171 16.81 5.36 17.14
C GLU A 171 16.85 5.23 15.61
N VAL A 172 17.58 6.12 14.97
CA VAL A 172 17.77 6.15 13.52
C VAL A 172 19.26 6.03 13.19
N PRO A 173 19.62 5.36 12.09
CA PRO A 173 21.00 5.34 11.62
C PRO A 173 21.42 6.74 11.14
N PRO A 174 22.73 7.03 11.03
CA PRO A 174 23.22 8.31 10.50
C PRO A 174 22.78 8.58 9.05
N ALA A 175 22.62 7.51 8.26
CA ALA A 175 22.09 7.54 6.89
C ALA A 175 21.35 6.22 6.60
N GLY A 176 20.41 6.27 5.64
CA GLY A 176 19.58 5.13 5.26
C GLY A 176 18.44 4.85 6.25
N GLY A 177 17.73 3.75 6.03
CA GLY A 177 16.61 3.28 6.86
C GLY A 177 15.28 3.99 6.60
N ASP A 178 15.17 4.65 5.45
CA ASP A 178 13.97 5.32 4.97
C ASP A 178 12.79 4.34 4.87
N THR A 179 11.58 4.88 4.84
CA THR A 179 10.38 4.07 4.55
C THR A 179 9.59 4.74 3.44
N MET A 180 9.12 3.92 2.53
CA MET A 180 8.35 4.36 1.37
C MET A 180 6.92 3.84 1.49
N TRP A 181 5.96 4.63 1.03
CA TRP A 181 4.56 4.23 0.89
C TRP A 181 4.10 4.49 -0.54
N ALA A 182 3.18 3.66 -1.03
CA ALA A 182 2.58 3.77 -2.35
C ALA A 182 1.06 3.93 -2.26
N ASP A 183 0.50 4.85 -3.04
CA ASP A 183 -0.92 5.07 -3.23
C ASP A 183 -1.51 3.98 -4.14
N MET A 184 -2.17 3.00 -3.53
CA MET A 184 -2.70 1.86 -4.29
C MET A 184 -3.99 2.20 -5.07
N ALA A 185 -4.59 3.37 -4.83
CA ALA A 185 -5.68 3.88 -5.67
C ALA A 185 -5.12 4.49 -6.96
N ALA A 186 -4.03 5.28 -6.87
CA ALA A 186 -3.32 5.76 -8.06
C ALA A 186 -2.76 4.58 -8.89
N ALA A 187 -2.25 3.54 -8.23
CA ALA A 187 -1.83 2.30 -8.88
C ALA A 187 -2.97 1.64 -9.69
N TYR A 188 -4.18 1.57 -9.13
CA TYR A 188 -5.35 1.05 -9.84
C TYR A 188 -5.79 1.94 -11.01
N ASP A 189 -5.86 3.26 -10.79
CA ASP A 189 -6.34 4.23 -11.78
C ASP A 189 -5.50 4.21 -13.07
N ASN A 190 -4.22 3.85 -12.96
CA ASN A 190 -3.26 3.83 -14.07
C ASN A 190 -3.06 2.46 -14.74
N LEU A 191 -3.79 1.43 -14.32
CA LEU A 191 -3.76 0.13 -15.00
C LEU A 191 -4.35 0.23 -16.42
N PRO A 192 -3.88 -0.57 -17.38
CA PRO A 192 -4.53 -0.69 -18.68
C PRO A 192 -6.02 -1.08 -18.54
N PRO A 193 -6.93 -0.54 -19.36
CA PRO A 193 -8.37 -0.80 -19.27
C PRO A 193 -8.74 -2.29 -19.26
N GLU A 194 -8.07 -3.09 -20.08
CA GLU A 194 -8.25 -4.54 -20.17
C GLU A 194 -7.85 -5.27 -18.88
N ILE A 195 -6.77 -4.82 -18.23
CA ILE A 195 -6.34 -5.36 -16.94
C ILE A 195 -7.35 -5.00 -15.86
N ARG A 196 -7.80 -3.74 -15.80
CA ARG A 196 -8.85 -3.33 -14.84
C ARG A 196 -10.12 -4.15 -15.00
N THR A 197 -10.60 -4.33 -16.25
CA THR A 197 -11.78 -5.15 -16.53
C THR A 197 -11.61 -6.57 -16.03
N ARG A 198 -10.44 -7.18 -16.25
CA ARG A 198 -10.13 -8.56 -15.84
C ARG A 198 -10.08 -8.75 -14.32
N ILE A 199 -9.60 -7.77 -13.57
CA ILE A 199 -9.45 -7.88 -12.10
C ILE A 199 -10.67 -7.38 -11.32
N ASN A 200 -11.60 -6.67 -11.96
CA ASN A 200 -12.81 -6.19 -11.30
C ASN A 200 -13.69 -7.38 -10.90
N GLY A 201 -13.89 -7.56 -9.59
CA GLY A 201 -14.62 -8.70 -9.02
C GLY A 201 -13.76 -9.95 -8.78
N ALA A 202 -12.49 -9.96 -9.21
CA ALA A 202 -11.58 -11.05 -8.91
C ALA A 202 -11.22 -11.09 -7.42
N ARG A 203 -10.95 -12.30 -6.91
CA ARG A 203 -10.53 -12.55 -5.53
C ARG A 203 -9.16 -13.21 -5.54
N ALA A 204 -8.33 -12.93 -4.54
CA ALA A 204 -7.03 -13.54 -4.36
C ALA A 204 -6.89 -14.13 -2.96
N VAL A 205 -6.12 -15.21 -2.86
CA VAL A 205 -5.80 -15.86 -1.59
C VAL A 205 -4.59 -15.18 -0.97
N HIS A 206 -4.70 -14.86 0.31
CA HIS A 206 -3.63 -14.30 1.13
C HIS A 206 -3.24 -15.30 2.22
N ASP A 207 -1.95 -15.57 2.33
CA ASP A 207 -1.36 -16.52 3.26
C ASP A 207 -0.15 -15.87 3.94
N TYR A 208 0.05 -16.15 5.22
CA TYR A 208 1.21 -15.65 5.95
C TYR A 208 2.48 -16.42 5.59
N LEU A 209 2.38 -17.70 5.22
CA LEU A 209 3.53 -18.57 4.98
C LEU A 209 4.56 -17.99 3.99
N PRO A 210 4.21 -17.47 2.80
CA PRO A 210 5.21 -16.92 1.86
C PRO A 210 6.00 -15.73 2.42
N GLY A 211 5.37 -14.94 3.30
CA GLY A 211 5.97 -13.77 3.93
C GLY A 211 6.88 -14.14 5.10
N PHE A 212 6.57 -15.21 5.84
CA PHE A 212 7.28 -15.58 7.06
C PHE A 212 8.25 -16.77 6.91
N ALA A 213 8.02 -17.70 5.98
CA ALA A 213 8.87 -18.88 5.74
C ALA A 213 10.27 -18.54 5.23
N ARG A 214 10.48 -17.29 4.80
CA ARG A 214 11.80 -16.77 4.42
C ARG A 214 12.71 -16.54 5.64
N PHE A 215 12.14 -16.45 6.84
CA PHE A 215 12.84 -16.00 8.06
C PHE A 215 12.61 -16.90 9.27
N TYR A 216 11.56 -17.70 9.24
CA TYR A 216 11.19 -18.64 10.30
C TYR A 216 11.20 -20.07 9.78
N SER A 217 11.60 -20.99 10.65
CA SER A 217 11.55 -22.43 10.37
C SER A 217 10.11 -22.95 10.30
N PRO A 218 9.86 -24.07 9.59
CA PRO A 218 8.55 -24.70 9.59
C PRO A 218 7.99 -25.00 10.99
N ALA A 219 8.86 -25.39 11.94
CA ALA A 219 8.46 -25.67 13.32
C ALA A 219 7.95 -24.40 14.07
N GLN A 220 8.44 -23.22 13.70
CA GLN A 220 7.98 -21.95 14.26
C GLN A 220 6.66 -21.47 13.63
N LEU A 221 6.38 -21.85 12.39
CA LEU A 221 5.19 -21.40 11.66
C LEU A 221 4.01 -22.35 11.81
N ALA A 222 4.23 -23.67 11.76
CA ALA A 222 3.16 -24.67 11.81
C ALA A 222 2.11 -24.44 12.91
N PRO A 223 2.45 -24.03 14.15
CA PRO A 223 1.45 -23.78 15.20
C PRO A 223 0.44 -22.68 14.88
N PHE A 224 0.76 -21.75 13.97
CA PHE A 224 -0.10 -20.61 13.63
C PHE A 224 -1.03 -20.87 12.45
N GLN A 225 -0.94 -22.02 11.77
CA GLN A 225 -1.77 -22.31 10.59
C GLN A 225 -3.26 -22.44 10.91
N GLU A 226 -3.60 -22.96 12.10
CA GLU A 226 -5.01 -23.04 12.54
C GLU A 226 -5.56 -21.66 12.92
N GLU A 227 -4.72 -20.79 13.49
CA GLU A 227 -5.09 -19.41 13.87
C GLU A 227 -5.20 -18.49 12.64
N PHE A 228 -4.32 -18.69 11.65
CA PHE A 228 -4.26 -17.91 10.41
C PHE A 228 -4.38 -18.81 9.18
N PRO A 229 -5.57 -19.40 8.94
CA PRO A 229 -5.81 -20.10 7.68
C PRO A 229 -5.74 -19.10 6.51
N PRO A 230 -5.41 -19.55 5.28
CA PRO A 230 -5.47 -18.69 4.12
C PRO A 230 -6.86 -18.05 3.96
N VAL A 231 -6.88 -16.78 3.60
CA VAL A 231 -8.13 -16.00 3.43
C VAL A 231 -8.23 -15.43 2.03
N GLU A 232 -9.46 -15.23 1.56
CA GLU A 232 -9.69 -14.57 0.28
C GLU A 232 -10.08 -13.11 0.45
N HIS A 233 -9.41 -12.24 -0.29
CA HIS A 233 -9.72 -10.81 -0.39
C HIS A 233 -9.99 -10.39 -1.84
N PRO A 234 -10.74 -9.31 -2.10
CA PRO A 234 -10.88 -8.78 -3.44
C PRO A 234 -9.53 -8.26 -3.96
N VAL A 235 -9.21 -8.53 -5.23
CA VAL A 235 -8.01 -7.97 -5.89
C VAL A 235 -8.12 -6.45 -6.01
N VAL A 236 -9.36 -5.95 -6.18
CA VAL A 236 -9.70 -4.54 -6.19
C VAL A 236 -10.62 -4.27 -5.00
N ARG A 237 -10.08 -3.63 -3.96
CA ARG A 237 -10.84 -3.22 -2.77
C ARG A 237 -11.50 -1.86 -3.00
N ARG A 238 -12.67 -1.64 -2.38
CA ARG A 238 -13.21 -0.30 -2.16
C ARG A 238 -12.89 0.21 -0.75
N HIS A 239 -12.39 1.43 -0.64
CA HIS A 239 -12.15 2.05 0.66
C HIS A 239 -13.48 2.27 1.41
N PRO A 240 -13.60 1.90 2.70
CA PRO A 240 -14.86 2.02 3.42
C PRO A 240 -15.33 3.46 3.60
N GLU A 241 -14.40 4.39 3.87
CA GLU A 241 -14.72 5.80 4.07
C GLU A 241 -14.66 6.66 2.79
N THR A 242 -13.59 6.54 1.98
CA THR A 242 -13.43 7.38 0.78
C THR A 242 -14.13 6.85 -0.46
N GLY A 243 -14.50 5.55 -0.50
CA GLY A 243 -15.07 4.92 -1.68
C GLY A 243 -14.12 4.75 -2.88
N ARG A 244 -12.84 5.14 -2.77
CA ARG A 244 -11.83 4.89 -3.82
C ARG A 244 -11.67 3.39 -4.06
N ARG A 245 -11.49 3.01 -5.33
CA ARG A 245 -11.02 1.67 -5.69
C ARG A 245 -9.50 1.65 -5.68
N MET A 246 -8.93 0.53 -5.25
CA MET A 246 -7.48 0.34 -5.14
C MET A 246 -7.09 -1.11 -5.31
N LEU A 247 -5.85 -1.32 -5.76
CA LEU A 247 -5.25 -2.65 -5.77
C LEU A 247 -5.01 -3.13 -4.34
N PHE A 248 -5.44 -4.35 -4.04
CA PHE A 248 -5.31 -4.98 -2.73
C PHE A 248 -4.63 -6.34 -2.83
N VAL A 249 -3.48 -6.36 -3.51
CA VAL A 249 -2.61 -7.53 -3.64
C VAL A 249 -1.19 -7.11 -3.32
N ASN A 250 -0.39 -7.98 -2.69
CA ASN A 250 1.00 -7.68 -2.36
C ASN A 250 1.90 -8.92 -2.41
N ALA A 251 3.19 -8.70 -2.65
CA ALA A 251 4.16 -9.77 -2.88
C ALA A 251 4.55 -10.57 -1.63
N SER A 252 4.16 -10.10 -0.44
CA SER A 252 4.43 -10.80 0.82
C SER A 252 3.39 -11.87 1.13
N PHE A 253 2.12 -11.62 0.83
CA PHE A 253 1.02 -12.45 1.32
C PHE A 253 0.11 -12.99 0.22
N THR A 254 -0.03 -12.30 -0.92
CA THR A 254 -0.92 -12.78 -1.99
C THR A 254 -0.27 -13.93 -2.74
N THR A 255 -0.91 -15.11 -2.71
CA THR A 255 -0.37 -16.34 -3.34
C THR A 255 -0.89 -16.53 -4.76
N HIS A 256 -2.20 -16.47 -4.95
CA HIS A 256 -2.83 -16.70 -6.25
C HIS A 256 -4.21 -16.03 -6.37
N ILE A 257 -4.64 -15.82 -7.60
CA ILE A 257 -5.98 -15.33 -7.94
C ILE A 257 -6.91 -16.53 -8.12
N VAL A 258 -8.04 -16.51 -7.42
CA VAL A 258 -9.03 -17.59 -7.42
C VAL A 258 -9.60 -17.78 -8.83
N GLY A 259 -9.66 -19.04 -9.27
CA GLY A 259 -10.24 -19.44 -10.56
C GLY A 259 -9.33 -19.27 -11.77
N LEU A 260 -8.09 -18.79 -11.60
CA LEU A 260 -7.10 -18.74 -12.69
C LEU A 260 -6.13 -19.93 -12.62
N ALA A 261 -5.61 -20.35 -13.76
CA ALA A 261 -4.48 -21.28 -13.82
C ALA A 261 -3.24 -20.63 -13.16
N GLN A 262 -2.37 -21.44 -12.57
CA GLN A 262 -1.24 -20.93 -11.77
C GLN A 262 -0.33 -19.99 -12.56
N GLU A 263 0.08 -20.36 -13.78
CA GLU A 263 0.96 -19.52 -14.61
C GLU A 263 0.27 -18.23 -15.07
N GLU A 264 -1.05 -18.25 -15.20
CA GLU A 264 -1.86 -17.09 -15.54
C GLU A 264 -1.99 -16.14 -14.34
N SER A 265 -2.28 -16.68 -13.15
CA SER A 265 -2.30 -15.96 -11.89
C SER A 265 -0.94 -15.30 -11.60
N ASP A 266 0.15 -16.06 -11.72
CA ASP A 266 1.51 -15.58 -11.46
C ASP A 266 1.89 -14.40 -12.36
N ARG A 267 1.57 -14.48 -13.66
CA ARG A 267 1.85 -13.40 -14.61
C ARG A 267 1.06 -12.14 -14.24
N LEU A 268 -0.23 -12.30 -13.94
CA LEU A 268 -1.08 -11.17 -13.57
C LEU A 268 -0.63 -10.55 -12.23
N LEU A 269 -0.35 -11.36 -11.22
CA LEU A 269 0.14 -10.88 -9.92
C LEU A 269 1.47 -10.14 -10.04
N ARG A 270 2.42 -10.61 -10.85
CA ARG A 270 3.68 -9.90 -11.10
C ARG A 270 3.45 -8.49 -11.65
N LEU A 271 2.53 -8.34 -12.61
CA LEU A 271 2.14 -7.02 -13.14
C LEU A 271 1.53 -6.13 -12.04
N LEU A 272 0.61 -6.67 -11.24
CA LEU A 272 -0.06 -5.91 -10.18
C LEU A 272 0.90 -5.50 -9.06
N PHE A 273 1.83 -6.37 -8.66
CA PHE A 273 2.85 -6.08 -7.65
C PHE A 273 3.82 -4.98 -8.10
N GLN A 274 4.14 -4.91 -9.39
CA GLN A 274 5.00 -3.86 -9.94
C GLN A 274 4.38 -2.46 -9.85
N GLN A 275 3.05 -2.34 -9.73
CA GLN A 275 2.40 -1.03 -9.69
C GLN A 275 2.83 -0.19 -8.48
N ALA A 276 3.07 -0.83 -7.33
CA ALA A 276 3.57 -0.14 -6.14
C ALA A 276 4.96 0.48 -6.35
N GLN A 277 5.72 0.03 -7.37
CA GLN A 277 7.09 0.48 -7.66
C GLN A 277 7.15 1.74 -8.53
N VAL A 278 6.01 2.21 -9.05
CA VAL A 278 5.95 3.43 -9.86
C VAL A 278 6.20 4.67 -8.98
N PRO A 279 7.26 5.45 -9.24
CA PRO A 279 7.66 6.57 -8.37
C PRO A 279 6.58 7.62 -8.14
N GLU A 280 5.76 7.91 -9.16
CA GLU A 280 4.70 8.92 -9.09
C GLU A 280 3.59 8.58 -8.08
N PHE A 281 3.47 7.30 -7.68
CA PHE A 281 2.50 6.86 -6.68
C PHE A 281 3.08 6.88 -5.26
N GLN A 282 4.35 7.22 -5.09
CA GLN A 282 5.07 7.01 -3.85
C GLN A 282 5.35 8.30 -3.08
N VAL A 283 5.52 8.13 -1.77
CA VAL A 283 6.24 9.06 -0.91
C VAL A 283 7.37 8.31 -0.22
N ARG A 284 8.52 8.97 -0.05
CA ARG A 284 9.68 8.45 0.68
C ARG A 284 9.95 9.34 1.89
N TRP A 285 9.93 8.74 3.07
CA TRP A 285 10.20 9.45 4.32
C TRP A 285 11.59 9.10 4.87
N ARG A 286 12.41 10.14 5.02
CA ARG A 286 13.68 10.07 5.73
C ARG A 286 13.46 10.39 7.20
N TRP A 287 13.74 9.39 8.04
CA TRP A 287 13.46 9.44 9.46
C TRP A 287 14.44 10.32 10.24
N GLN A 288 13.92 10.97 11.28
CA GLN A 288 14.68 11.52 12.40
C GLN A 288 14.23 10.82 13.69
N ALA A 289 15.07 10.84 14.73
CA ALA A 289 14.71 10.27 16.02
C ALA A 289 13.53 11.04 16.64
N GLY A 290 12.51 10.30 17.09
CA GLY A 290 11.26 10.83 17.63
C GLY A 290 10.18 11.09 16.58
N ASP A 291 10.48 10.91 15.29
CA ASP A 291 9.46 11.00 14.25
C ASP A 291 8.44 9.89 14.36
N LEU A 292 7.21 10.22 14.00
CA LEU A 292 6.07 9.34 13.98
C LEU A 292 5.41 9.36 12.59
N ALA A 293 5.05 8.18 12.09
CA ALA A 293 4.19 8.02 10.93
C ALA A 293 2.89 7.34 11.32
N PHE A 294 1.76 7.84 10.80
CA PHE A 294 0.45 7.20 10.89
C PHE A 294 -0.09 7.00 9.49
N TRP A 295 -0.27 5.75 9.07
CA TRP A 295 -0.76 5.43 7.72
C TRP A 295 -2.04 4.60 7.75
N ASP A 296 -2.81 4.77 6.68
CA ASP A 296 -3.96 3.98 6.32
C ASP A 296 -3.49 2.73 5.57
N ASN A 297 -3.48 1.60 6.28
CA ASN A 297 -3.08 0.30 5.74
C ASN A 297 -4.13 -0.25 4.77
N ARG A 298 -5.35 0.30 4.76
CA ARG A 298 -6.38 -0.09 3.79
C ARG A 298 -6.07 0.46 2.40
N ALA A 299 -5.35 1.57 2.31
CA ALA A 299 -5.10 2.33 1.09
C ALA A 299 -3.67 2.25 0.52
N THR A 300 -2.73 1.66 1.27
CA THR A 300 -1.31 1.76 0.96
C THR A 300 -0.60 0.40 0.98
N GLN A 301 0.47 0.32 0.19
CA GLN A 301 1.60 -0.57 0.48
C GLN A 301 2.76 0.25 1.01
N HIS A 302 3.69 -0.39 1.71
CA HIS A 302 4.92 0.23 2.18
C HIS A 302 6.13 -0.69 2.03
N TYR A 303 7.32 -0.07 2.09
CA TYR A 303 8.62 -0.71 1.91
C TYR A 303 9.62 -0.08 2.87
N ALA A 304 10.28 -0.90 3.70
CA ALA A 304 11.37 -0.44 4.54
C ALA A 304 12.71 -0.57 3.80
N VAL A 305 13.39 0.56 3.53
CA VAL A 305 14.67 0.54 2.84
C VAL A 305 15.74 -0.04 3.74
N ASN A 306 16.41 -1.10 3.28
CA ASN A 306 17.45 -1.81 4.02
C ASN A 306 18.86 -1.40 3.56
N ASP A 307 19.19 -0.11 3.70
CA ASP A 307 20.43 0.53 3.24
C ASP A 307 21.29 1.12 4.37
N TYR A 308 21.09 0.66 5.61
CA TYR A 308 21.79 1.16 6.81
C TYR A 308 22.76 0.15 7.44
N GLY A 309 23.00 -0.99 6.79
CA GLY A 309 23.99 -1.99 7.22
C GLY A 309 23.76 -2.48 8.65
N THR A 310 24.81 -2.41 9.48
CA THR A 310 24.78 -2.82 10.90
C THR A 310 24.40 -1.69 11.86
N HIS A 311 24.11 -0.49 11.35
CA HIS A 311 23.70 0.61 12.22
C HIS A 311 22.40 0.27 12.92
N ARG A 312 22.34 0.59 14.21
CA ARG A 312 21.15 0.34 15.02
C ARG A 312 20.00 1.23 14.55
N ARG A 313 18.82 0.61 14.40
CA ARG A 313 17.55 1.25 14.08
C ARG A 313 16.51 0.64 15.00
N VAL A 314 15.83 1.48 15.78
CA VAL A 314 14.82 1.04 16.75
C VAL A 314 13.50 1.72 16.43
N ALA A 315 12.47 0.93 16.17
CA ALA A 315 11.12 1.42 15.92
C ALA A 315 10.10 0.74 16.83
N GLU A 316 9.05 1.46 17.20
CA GLU A 316 7.89 0.93 17.90
C GLU A 316 6.63 1.16 17.10
N ARG A 317 5.83 0.11 16.92
CA ARG A 317 4.59 0.14 16.16
C ARG A 317 3.42 -0.29 17.02
N VAL A 318 2.32 0.43 16.84
CA VAL A 318 0.99 0.07 17.34
C VAL A 318 0.07 -0.07 16.13
N ALA A 319 -0.59 -1.22 16.00
CA ALA A 319 -1.54 -1.50 14.92
C ALA A 319 -2.98 -1.27 15.39
N ILE A 320 -3.83 -0.78 14.51
CA ILE A 320 -5.25 -0.52 14.76
C ILE A 320 -6.06 -1.58 14.00
N ALA A 321 -6.96 -2.27 14.71
CA ALA A 321 -7.80 -3.32 14.14
C ALA A 321 -8.67 -2.76 13.01
N GLY A 322 -8.83 -3.54 11.94
CA GLY A 322 -9.63 -3.14 10.78
C GLY A 322 -10.90 -3.95 10.58
N ASP A 323 -11.35 -3.93 9.34
CA ASP A 323 -12.58 -4.53 8.84
C ASP A 323 -12.29 -5.53 7.72
N ARG A 324 -13.33 -6.26 7.29
CA ARG A 324 -13.22 -7.18 6.17
C ARG A 324 -13.23 -6.38 4.86
N PRO A 325 -12.21 -6.53 3.98
CA PRO A 325 -12.19 -5.90 2.66
C PRO A 325 -13.36 -6.37 1.76
N TYR A 326 -13.88 -5.45 0.93
CA TYR A 326 -14.96 -5.70 -0.02
C TYR A 326 -14.78 -4.97 -1.35
#